data_AF-A0A7Z9LQR3-F1
#
_entry.id   AF-A0A7Z9LQR3-F1
#
_cell.length_a   1.000
_cell.length_b   1.000
_cell.length_c   1.000
_cell.angle_alpha   90.00
_cell.angle_beta   90.00
_cell.angle_gamma   90.00
#
_symmetry.space_group_name_H-M   'P 1'
#
loop_
_entity.id
_entity.type
_entity.pdbx_description
1 polymer ?
#
loop_
_entity_poly.entity_id
_entity_poly.type
_entity_poly.pdbx_seq_one_letter_code
_entity_poly.pdbx_strand_id
1 'polypeptide(L)'
;MLIRFYAITLISATLILPNAYSAGFVAVYLDGASEGYNDPTVVTSDITGESTTLGADRRACLEAAMAVLETHLDITVDIQVQAEFNDLGGSSCCATLGGAGPLTAEQDFTNAPVSSTWFVQAQVNQLVGSDGQPGIDDISSQFNSEVDGTEVLGTTTWYYGIDGIVPANHIDFFSTAIHELIHGVGFLSLMDSSSGVLFPFSPPVFMDIFTSF
;
A
#
# COMPACT_ATOMS: atom_id res chain seq x y z
N MET A 1 27.08 -56.19 -48.95
CA MET A 1 26.27 -55.84 -47.76
C MET A 1 26.84 -54.53 -47.20
N LEU A 2 26.24 -53.38 -47.54
CA LEU A 2 26.64 -52.07 -47.02
C LEU A 2 25.55 -51.58 -46.07
N ILE A 3 25.92 -51.30 -44.82
CA ILE A 3 25.03 -50.75 -43.78
C ILE A 3 25.36 -49.26 -43.64
N ARG A 4 24.37 -48.39 -43.84
CA ARG A 4 24.45 -46.96 -43.56
C ARG A 4 23.87 -46.68 -42.17
N PHE A 5 24.66 -46.03 -41.31
CA PHE A 5 24.19 -45.51 -40.03
C PHE A 5 23.73 -44.07 -40.22
N TYR A 6 22.49 -43.77 -39.79
CA TYR A 6 21.98 -42.40 -39.68
C TYR A 6 22.13 -41.95 -38.23
N ALA A 7 22.89 -40.88 -38.01
CA ALA A 7 22.95 -40.20 -36.71
C ALA A 7 21.72 -39.28 -36.60
N ILE A 8 20.92 -39.48 -35.56
CA ILE A 8 19.81 -38.59 -35.20
C ILE A 8 20.36 -37.59 -34.19
N THR A 9 20.46 -36.33 -34.59
CA THR A 9 20.79 -35.23 -33.68
C THR A 9 19.50 -34.75 -33.01
N LEU A 10 19.40 -34.95 -31.69
CA LEU A 10 18.33 -34.36 -30.88
C LEU A 10 18.69 -32.90 -30.56
N ILE A 11 17.88 -31.97 -31.06
CA ILE A 11 17.92 -30.56 -30.67
C ILE A 11 17.01 -30.42 -29.44
N SER A 12 17.60 -30.13 -28.29
CA SER A 12 16.85 -29.81 -27.07
C SER A 12 16.48 -28.32 -27.11
N ALA A 13 15.19 -28.01 -27.20
CA ALA A 13 14.68 -26.64 -27.10
C ALA A 13 14.37 -26.33 -25.62
N THR A 14 15.09 -25.39 -25.03
CA THR A 14 14.82 -24.90 -23.69
C THR A 14 13.61 -23.98 -23.75
N LEU A 15 12.48 -24.40 -23.18
CA LEU A 15 11.27 -23.59 -23.07
C LEU A 15 11.48 -22.57 -21.94
N ILE A 16 11.76 -21.31 -22.29
CA ILE A 16 11.77 -20.21 -21.32
C ILE A 16 10.30 -19.83 -21.11
N LEU A 17 9.70 -20.31 -20.02
CA LEU A 17 8.39 -19.81 -19.59
C LEU A 17 8.61 -18.39 -19.05
N PRO A 18 7.89 -17.36 -19.55
CA PRO A 18 7.91 -16.06 -18.89
C PRO A 18 7.42 -16.26 -17.46
N ASN A 19 8.12 -15.65 -16.49
CA ASN A 19 7.60 -15.53 -15.14
C ASN A 19 6.23 -14.87 -15.26
N ALA A 20 5.19 -15.53 -14.77
CA ALA A 20 3.87 -14.91 -14.66
C ALA A 20 4.02 -13.76 -13.66
N TYR A 21 3.99 -12.52 -14.17
CA TYR A 21 3.84 -11.34 -13.33
C TYR A 21 2.45 -11.38 -12.74
N SER A 22 2.34 -11.37 -11.41
CA SER A 22 1.07 -11.11 -10.73
C SER A 22 1.09 -9.64 -10.37
N ALA A 23 0.04 -8.92 -10.75
CA ALA A 23 -0.15 -7.56 -10.27
C ALA A 23 -0.39 -7.58 -8.75
N GLY A 24 0.00 -6.51 -8.09
CA GLY A 24 -0.11 -6.38 -6.63
C GLY A 24 0.05 -4.94 -6.17
N PHE A 25 0.20 -4.75 -4.86
CA PHE A 25 0.64 -3.48 -4.32
C PHE A 25 2.15 -3.35 -4.48
N VAL A 26 2.60 -2.13 -4.80
CA VAL A 26 4.02 -1.83 -4.95
C VAL A 26 4.33 -0.59 -4.13
N ALA A 27 5.14 -0.75 -3.08
CA ALA A 27 5.56 0.36 -2.24
C ALA A 27 6.63 1.22 -2.93
N VAL A 28 6.42 2.53 -2.93
CA VAL A 28 7.36 3.55 -3.36
C VAL A 28 7.78 4.35 -2.13
N TYR A 29 8.91 3.97 -1.53
CA TYR A 29 9.42 4.61 -0.32
C TYR A 29 10.01 5.98 -0.64
N LEU A 30 9.45 7.03 -0.04
CA LEU A 30 9.84 8.42 -0.29
C LEU A 30 10.74 9.02 0.79
N ASP A 31 10.87 8.35 1.94
CA ASP A 31 11.74 8.82 3.03
C ASP A 31 13.18 9.07 2.54
N GLY A 32 13.84 10.05 3.15
CA GLY A 32 15.26 10.31 2.95
C GLY A 32 16.16 9.24 3.56
N ALA A 33 17.47 9.43 3.40
CA ALA A 33 18.44 8.50 3.99
C ALA A 33 18.45 8.63 5.53
N SER A 34 18.42 7.50 6.21
CA SER A 34 18.50 7.40 7.68
C SER A 34 17.28 7.90 8.47
N GLU A 35 16.09 7.84 7.88
CA GLU A 35 14.83 8.15 8.55
C GLU A 35 13.71 7.19 8.11
N GLY A 36 12.60 7.17 8.84
CA GLY A 36 11.39 6.45 8.46
C GLY A 36 11.62 4.98 8.08
N TYR A 37 11.18 4.59 6.88
CA TYR A 37 11.44 3.27 6.30
C TYR A 37 12.93 3.01 6.02
N ASN A 38 13.78 4.04 5.91
CA ASN A 38 15.23 3.95 5.71
C ASN A 38 16.05 4.05 7.02
N ASP A 39 15.43 3.98 8.20
CA ASP A 39 16.13 4.08 9.49
C ASP A 39 17.12 2.90 9.72
N PRO A 40 18.43 3.16 9.94
CA PRO A 40 19.46 2.13 10.09
C PRO A 40 19.60 1.63 11.54
N THR A 41 18.82 2.15 12.49
CA THR A 41 18.90 1.78 13.90
C THR A 41 18.68 0.28 14.05
N VAL A 42 19.64 -0.41 14.68
CA VAL A 42 19.58 -1.85 14.85
C VAL A 42 18.59 -2.20 15.96
N VAL A 43 17.60 -3.03 15.63
CA VAL A 43 16.56 -3.53 16.54
C VAL A 43 16.48 -5.05 16.47
N THR A 44 15.73 -5.66 17.39
CA THR A 44 15.27 -7.04 17.25
C THR A 44 13.92 -6.98 16.55
N SER A 45 13.78 -7.66 15.41
CA SER A 45 12.56 -7.65 14.61
C SER A 45 11.39 -8.23 15.41
N ASP A 46 10.27 -7.51 15.44
CA ASP A 46 9.02 -8.03 16.04
C ASP A 46 8.42 -9.17 15.19
N ILE A 47 8.83 -9.28 13.93
CA ILE A 47 8.33 -10.28 12.97
C ILE A 47 9.12 -11.58 13.08
N THR A 48 10.45 -11.50 13.10
CA THR A 48 11.33 -12.67 13.00
C THR A 48 12.04 -13.03 14.31
N GLY A 49 12.13 -12.08 15.25
CA GLY A 49 12.95 -12.21 16.46
C GLY A 49 14.46 -12.07 16.20
N GLU A 50 14.88 -11.85 14.96
CA GLU A 50 16.29 -11.69 14.56
C GLU A 50 16.68 -10.22 14.49
N SER A 51 17.99 -9.93 14.51
CA SER A 51 18.48 -8.54 14.41
C SER A 51 18.27 -7.99 13.00
N THR A 52 17.70 -6.78 12.91
CA THR A 52 17.44 -6.03 11.67
C THR A 52 17.61 -4.53 11.90
N THR A 53 17.32 -3.68 10.91
CA THR A 53 17.16 -2.24 11.12
C THR A 53 15.68 -1.88 11.32
N LEU A 54 15.41 -0.82 12.08
CA LEU A 54 14.05 -0.34 12.34
C LEU A 54 13.30 -0.04 11.04
N GLY A 55 13.96 0.61 10.09
CA GLY A 55 13.39 0.86 8.77
C GLY A 55 13.05 -0.43 8.02
N ALA A 56 13.89 -1.46 8.09
CA ALA A 56 13.61 -2.75 7.47
C ALA A 56 12.43 -3.48 8.13
N ASP A 57 12.26 -3.39 9.45
CA ASP A 57 11.12 -3.98 10.16
C ASP A 57 9.80 -3.26 9.80
N ARG A 58 9.83 -1.92 9.74
CA ARG A 58 8.71 -1.09 9.25
C ARG A 58 8.27 -1.49 7.83
N ARG A 59 9.24 -1.65 6.91
CA ARG A 59 8.95 -2.06 5.53
C ARG A 59 8.34 -3.44 5.46
N ALA A 60 8.94 -4.42 6.14
CA ALA A 60 8.44 -5.78 6.16
C ALA A 60 6.99 -5.84 6.69
N CYS A 61 6.67 -5.02 7.69
CA CYS A 61 5.31 -4.93 8.22
C CYS A 61 4.32 -4.29 7.22
N LEU A 62 4.71 -3.19 6.54
CA LEU A 62 3.88 -2.57 5.49
C LEU A 62 3.66 -3.52 4.30
N GLU A 63 4.71 -4.19 3.84
CA GLU A 63 4.64 -5.16 2.74
C GLU A 63 3.76 -6.36 3.11
N ALA A 64 3.80 -6.80 4.38
CA ALA A 64 2.88 -7.83 4.86
C ALA A 64 1.42 -7.34 4.87
N ALA A 65 1.17 -6.08 5.25
CA ALA A 65 -0.18 -5.49 5.22
C ALA A 65 -0.73 -5.44 3.78
N MET A 66 0.11 -5.03 2.83
CA MET A 66 -0.18 -5.08 1.39
C MET A 66 -0.50 -6.50 0.94
N ALA A 67 0.35 -7.48 1.28
CA ALA A 67 0.13 -8.88 0.92
C ALA A 67 -1.19 -9.45 1.48
N VAL A 68 -1.64 -9.02 2.67
CA VAL A 68 -2.96 -9.41 3.18
C VAL A 68 -4.08 -8.84 2.31
N LEU A 69 -3.99 -7.59 1.88
CA LEU A 69 -4.99 -6.99 0.99
C LEU A 69 -5.03 -7.70 -0.37
N GLU A 70 -3.88 -8.13 -0.91
CA GLU A 70 -3.81 -8.93 -2.14
C GLU A 70 -4.57 -10.26 -2.04
N THR A 71 -4.72 -10.84 -0.85
CA THR A 71 -5.54 -12.06 -0.66
C THR A 71 -7.05 -11.78 -0.67
N HIS A 72 -7.46 -10.53 -0.55
CA HIS A 72 -8.87 -10.11 -0.47
C HIS A 72 -9.33 -9.27 -1.67
N LEU A 73 -8.40 -8.79 -2.49
CA LEU A 73 -8.67 -7.93 -3.64
C LEU A 73 -8.18 -8.61 -4.92
N ASP A 74 -9.04 -8.64 -5.94
CA ASP A 74 -8.67 -9.11 -7.28
C ASP A 74 -7.86 -8.01 -7.99
N ILE A 75 -6.54 -8.01 -7.78
CA ILE A 75 -5.62 -7.03 -8.36
C ILE A 75 -5.07 -7.58 -9.69
N THR A 76 -5.35 -6.84 -10.77
CA THR A 76 -4.92 -7.18 -12.13
C THR A 76 -4.06 -6.10 -12.79
N VAL A 77 -4.05 -4.90 -12.19
CA VAL A 77 -3.15 -3.78 -12.49
C VAL A 77 -2.45 -3.39 -11.19
N ASP A 78 -1.15 -3.09 -11.20
CA ASP A 78 -0.45 -2.72 -9.97
C ASP A 78 -1.05 -1.49 -9.30
N ILE A 79 -0.98 -1.47 -7.97
CA ILE A 79 -1.35 -0.32 -7.14
C ILE A 79 -0.07 0.25 -6.53
N GLN A 80 0.37 1.39 -7.04
CA GLN A 80 1.56 2.09 -6.54
C GLN A 80 1.21 2.88 -5.27
N VAL A 81 1.97 2.65 -4.20
CA VAL A 81 1.74 3.27 -2.89
C VAL A 81 2.96 4.09 -2.49
N GLN A 82 2.84 5.41 -2.53
CA GLN A 82 3.81 6.29 -1.90
C GLN A 82 3.76 6.08 -0.39
N ALA A 83 4.90 5.72 0.19
CA ALA A 83 5.00 5.37 1.60
C ALA A 83 6.07 6.21 2.29
N GLU A 84 5.65 6.90 3.33
CA GLU A 84 6.50 7.70 4.22
C GLU A 84 6.24 7.35 5.68
N PHE A 85 7.25 7.52 6.52
CA PHE A 85 7.15 7.31 7.96
C PHE A 85 7.80 8.52 8.66
N ASN A 86 7.02 9.59 8.74
CA ASN A 86 7.46 10.94 9.06
C ASN A 86 6.96 11.39 10.45
N ASP A 87 7.56 12.47 10.96
CA ASP A 87 7.09 13.14 12.17
C ASP A 87 5.73 13.82 11.90
N LEU A 88 4.65 13.25 12.46
CA LEU A 88 3.30 13.84 12.44
C LEU A 88 2.96 14.54 13.77
N GLY A 89 3.95 14.65 14.66
CA GLY A 89 3.83 15.19 15.99
C GLY A 89 2.85 14.43 16.86
N GLY A 90 2.42 15.09 17.93
CA GLY A 90 1.49 14.53 18.89
C GLY A 90 1.72 15.11 20.28
N SER A 91 1.14 14.43 21.25
CA SER A 91 1.28 14.73 22.67
C SER A 91 1.36 13.44 23.46
N SER A 92 1.56 13.54 24.76
CA SER A 92 1.63 12.38 25.64
C SER A 92 0.33 11.56 25.72
N CYS A 93 -0.81 12.07 25.23
CA CYS A 93 -2.10 11.37 25.27
C CYS A 93 -2.83 11.25 23.93
N CYS A 94 -2.40 11.98 22.90
CA CYS A 94 -3.08 12.01 21.60
C CYS A 94 -2.06 12.15 20.47
N ALA A 95 -2.24 11.40 19.39
CA ALA A 95 -1.47 11.51 18.16
C ALA A 95 -2.29 11.03 16.97
N THR A 96 -2.00 11.57 15.78
CA THR A 96 -2.37 10.90 14.53
C THR A 96 -1.40 9.74 14.33
N LEU A 97 -1.93 8.56 14.05
CA LEU A 97 -1.12 7.35 13.85
C LEU A 97 -0.62 7.23 12.40
N GLY A 98 -1.49 7.58 11.46
CA GLY A 98 -1.17 7.64 10.05
C GLY A 98 -2.38 8.12 9.26
N GLY A 99 -2.23 8.10 7.95
CA GLY A 99 -3.27 8.39 7.00
C GLY A 99 -2.87 7.87 5.63
N ALA A 100 -3.83 7.33 4.88
CA ALA A 100 -3.63 7.11 3.45
C ALA A 100 -4.88 7.43 2.64
N GLY A 101 -4.66 7.76 1.38
CA GLY A 101 -5.72 8.15 0.46
C GLY A 101 -5.26 8.13 -0.99
N PRO A 102 -6.20 8.23 -1.92
CA PRO A 102 -5.89 8.24 -3.34
C PRO A 102 -5.22 9.56 -3.74
N LEU A 103 -4.28 9.49 -4.68
CA LEU A 103 -3.65 10.68 -5.25
C LEU A 103 -4.54 11.37 -6.29
N THR A 104 -5.36 10.60 -7.00
CA THR A 104 -6.32 11.10 -7.99
C THR A 104 -7.61 10.28 -7.96
N ALA A 105 -8.66 10.86 -8.53
CA ALA A 105 -9.94 10.21 -8.74
C ALA A 105 -10.48 10.60 -10.13
N GLU A 106 -11.27 9.72 -10.73
CA GLU A 106 -11.87 9.94 -12.04
C GLU A 106 -13.37 9.63 -12.01
N GLN A 107 -14.12 10.32 -12.86
CA GLN A 107 -15.55 10.14 -13.07
C GLN A 107 -15.81 10.02 -14.58
N ASP A 108 -16.86 9.27 -14.95
CA ASP A 108 -17.33 9.12 -16.34
C ASP A 108 -16.25 8.61 -17.32
N PHE A 109 -15.30 7.81 -16.81
CA PHE A 109 -14.34 7.08 -17.64
C PHE A 109 -15.04 6.02 -18.52
N THR A 110 -14.35 5.57 -19.56
CA THR A 110 -14.91 4.58 -20.48
C THR A 110 -15.27 3.29 -19.73
N ASN A 111 -16.53 2.88 -19.82
CA ASN A 111 -17.11 1.74 -19.09
C ASN A 111 -17.24 1.92 -17.56
N ALA A 112 -17.28 3.16 -17.06
CA ALA A 112 -17.62 3.42 -15.67
C ALA A 112 -18.92 2.67 -15.26
N PRO A 113 -18.91 1.86 -14.18
CA PRO A 113 -20.06 1.04 -13.80
C PRO A 113 -21.30 1.87 -13.44
N VAL A 114 -21.07 3.08 -12.92
CA VAL A 114 -22.11 4.03 -12.53
C VAL A 114 -21.75 5.39 -13.11
N SER A 115 -22.69 5.98 -13.85
CA SER A 115 -22.53 7.32 -14.41
C SER A 115 -22.54 8.38 -13.32
N SER A 116 -21.76 9.44 -13.50
CA SER A 116 -21.67 10.56 -12.57
C SER A 116 -21.30 10.13 -11.15
N THR A 117 -20.42 9.13 -11.02
CA THR A 117 -19.84 8.65 -9.75
C THR A 117 -18.33 8.74 -9.81
N TRP A 118 -17.71 9.20 -8.72
CA TRP A 118 -16.26 9.27 -8.58
C TRP A 118 -15.70 7.93 -8.09
N PHE A 119 -14.61 7.49 -8.73
CA PHE A 119 -13.83 6.33 -8.36
C PHE A 119 -12.39 6.75 -8.14
N VAL A 120 -11.73 6.18 -7.14
CA VAL A 120 -10.31 6.44 -6.89
C VAL A 120 -9.45 5.81 -7.99
N GLN A 121 -8.27 6.36 -8.26
CA GLN A 121 -7.45 5.92 -9.39
C GLN A 121 -7.14 4.42 -9.39
N ALA A 122 -6.83 3.85 -8.22
CA ALA A 122 -6.61 2.40 -8.09
C ALA A 122 -7.81 1.58 -8.60
N GLN A 123 -9.04 2.00 -8.30
CA GLN A 123 -10.27 1.35 -8.77
C GLN A 123 -10.49 1.55 -10.27
N VAL A 124 -10.23 2.75 -10.77
CA VAL A 124 -10.33 3.07 -12.20
C VAL A 124 -9.39 2.17 -13.00
N ASN A 125 -8.14 2.05 -12.54
CA ASN A 125 -7.12 1.20 -13.16
C ASN A 125 -7.56 -0.28 -13.19
N GLN A 126 -8.14 -0.82 -12.11
CA GLN A 126 -8.69 -2.18 -12.12
C GLN A 126 -9.88 -2.34 -13.08
N LEU A 127 -10.80 -1.37 -13.12
CA LEU A 127 -12.03 -1.43 -13.94
C LEU A 127 -11.72 -1.30 -15.44
N VAL A 128 -10.72 -0.50 -15.79
CA VAL A 128 -10.26 -0.32 -17.18
C VAL A 128 -9.32 -1.45 -17.61
N GLY A 129 -8.60 -2.06 -16.68
CA GLY A 129 -7.63 -3.14 -16.93
C GLY A 129 -6.26 -2.63 -17.39
N SER A 130 -5.95 -1.35 -17.16
CA SER A 130 -4.65 -0.75 -17.42
C SER A 130 -4.46 0.52 -16.61
N ASP A 131 -3.21 0.89 -16.32
CA ASP A 131 -2.88 2.18 -15.71
C ASP A 131 -3.19 3.35 -16.66
N GLY A 132 -4.18 4.16 -16.26
CA GLY A 132 -4.65 5.33 -17.00
C GLY A 132 -3.82 6.60 -16.76
N GLN A 133 -2.97 6.64 -15.74
CA GLN A 133 -2.16 7.81 -15.38
C GLN A 133 -0.67 7.46 -15.15
N PRO A 134 0.05 6.95 -16.17
CA PRO A 134 1.45 6.57 -16.01
C PRO A 134 2.31 7.71 -15.46
N GLY A 135 3.01 7.45 -14.35
CA GLY A 135 3.87 8.41 -13.66
C GLY A 135 3.20 9.17 -12.52
N ILE A 136 1.94 8.87 -12.23
CA ILE A 136 1.26 9.26 -10.98
C ILE A 136 0.98 7.96 -10.22
N ASP A 137 1.48 7.85 -9.00
CA ASP A 137 1.18 6.69 -8.15
C ASP A 137 -0.30 6.73 -7.71
N ASP A 138 -0.86 5.59 -7.26
CA ASP A 138 -2.30 5.50 -6.96
C ASP A 138 -2.63 6.04 -5.56
N ILE A 139 -1.80 5.72 -4.57
CA ILE A 139 -2.06 5.97 -3.15
C ILE A 139 -0.89 6.76 -2.55
N SER A 140 -1.20 7.72 -1.68
CA SER A 140 -0.25 8.32 -0.76
C SER A 140 -0.55 7.87 0.66
N SER A 141 0.47 7.42 1.38
CA SER A 141 0.40 6.95 2.76
C SER A 141 1.52 7.52 3.61
N GLN A 142 1.18 7.90 4.84
CA GLN A 142 2.11 8.45 5.80
C GLN A 142 1.78 7.95 7.21
N PHE A 143 2.81 7.53 7.96
CA PHE A 143 2.68 7.04 9.32
C PHE A 143 3.60 7.80 10.28
N ASN A 144 3.21 7.88 11.56
CA ASN A 144 3.87 8.75 12.52
C ASN A 144 5.11 8.10 13.17
N SER A 145 6.30 8.60 12.84
CA SER A 145 7.57 8.17 13.43
C SER A 145 7.68 8.45 14.93
N GLU A 146 7.01 9.50 15.42
CA GLU A 146 7.15 9.94 16.81
C GLU A 146 6.56 8.97 17.82
N VAL A 147 5.68 8.06 17.37
CA VAL A 147 5.14 7.00 18.22
C VAL A 147 6.26 6.07 18.72
N ASP A 148 7.36 5.86 17.97
CA ASP A 148 8.52 5.12 18.50
C ASP A 148 9.43 5.96 19.40
N GLY A 149 9.14 7.26 19.51
CA GLY A 149 9.83 8.20 20.37
C GLY A 149 9.41 8.07 21.83
N THR A 150 9.89 9.01 22.65
CA THR A 150 9.62 9.03 24.10
C THR A 150 8.60 10.09 24.52
N GLU A 151 8.13 10.92 23.57
CA GLU A 151 7.28 12.07 23.85
C GLU A 151 5.82 11.84 23.46
N VAL A 152 5.61 11.29 22.26
CA VAL A 152 4.27 11.05 21.71
C VAL A 152 3.71 9.74 22.27
N LEU A 153 2.49 9.81 22.80
CA LEU A 153 1.80 8.68 23.47
C LEU A 153 2.56 8.07 24.68
N GLY A 154 3.46 8.85 25.28
CA GLY A 154 4.16 8.50 26.51
C GLY A 154 5.17 7.37 26.29
N THR A 155 4.91 6.19 26.86
CA THR A 155 5.78 5.00 26.69
C THR A 155 5.21 4.00 25.70
N THR A 156 4.22 4.42 24.91
CA THR A 156 3.57 3.57 23.90
C THR A 156 4.37 3.65 22.61
N THR A 157 4.74 2.51 22.03
CA THR A 157 5.48 2.45 20.76
C THR A 157 4.73 1.67 19.69
N TRP A 158 5.21 1.69 18.45
CA TRP A 158 4.73 0.74 17.45
C TRP A 158 5.15 -0.68 17.81
N TYR A 159 4.31 -1.63 17.46
CA TYR A 159 4.62 -3.05 17.36
C TYR A 159 4.53 -3.44 15.89
N TYR A 160 5.61 -4.00 15.35
CA TYR A 160 5.73 -4.36 13.93
C TYR A 160 5.43 -5.82 13.65
N GLY A 161 5.08 -6.61 14.68
CA GLY A 161 4.67 -8.00 14.50
C GLY A 161 3.37 -8.10 13.72
N ILE A 162 3.25 -9.15 12.91
CA ILE A 162 2.12 -9.39 11.99
C ILE A 162 1.20 -10.52 12.47
N ASP A 163 1.31 -10.90 13.74
CA ASP A 163 0.62 -12.05 14.35
C ASP A 163 -0.67 -11.65 15.09
N GLY A 164 -0.92 -10.34 15.26
CA GLY A 164 -2.04 -9.80 16.03
C GLY A 164 -1.90 -10.01 17.55
N ILE A 165 -0.73 -10.39 18.05
CA ILE A 165 -0.44 -10.60 19.48
C ILE A 165 0.33 -9.38 20.00
N VAL A 166 -0.38 -8.27 20.13
CA VAL A 166 0.20 -6.98 20.51
C VAL A 166 0.58 -6.99 22.00
N PRO A 167 1.86 -6.76 22.36
CA PRO A 167 2.26 -6.63 23.76
C PRO A 167 1.61 -5.41 24.41
N ALA A 168 1.54 -5.41 25.75
CA ALA A 168 1.06 -4.24 26.49
C ALA A 168 1.89 -3.00 26.16
N ASN A 169 1.25 -1.83 26.13
CA ASN A 169 1.85 -0.54 25.78
C ASN A 169 2.41 -0.45 24.35
N HIS A 170 1.83 -1.18 23.40
CA HIS A 170 2.16 -1.01 21.98
C HIS A 170 0.91 -0.77 21.15
N ILE A 171 1.08 -0.13 20.00
CA ILE A 171 0.07 0.01 18.95
C ILE A 171 0.46 -0.88 17.79
N ASP A 172 -0.51 -1.62 17.27
CA ASP A 172 -0.33 -2.54 16.15
C ASP A 172 -0.19 -1.76 14.83
N PHE A 173 1.04 -1.66 14.33
CA PHE A 173 1.32 -1.02 13.05
C PHE A 173 0.71 -1.80 11.89
N PHE A 174 0.75 -3.12 11.92
CA PHE A 174 0.22 -3.98 10.87
C PHE A 174 -1.28 -3.73 10.64
N SER A 175 -2.07 -3.73 11.71
CA SER A 175 -3.51 -3.46 11.62
C SER A 175 -3.82 -2.02 11.18
N THR A 176 -2.99 -1.06 11.60
CA THR A 176 -3.13 0.35 11.24
C THR A 176 -2.78 0.57 9.76
N ALA A 177 -1.72 -0.04 9.26
CA ALA A 177 -1.34 0.00 7.85
C ALA A 177 -2.43 -0.60 6.95
N ILE A 178 -3.02 -1.73 7.35
CA ILE A 178 -4.19 -2.30 6.64
C ILE A 178 -5.35 -1.30 6.61
N HIS A 179 -5.66 -0.69 7.76
CA HIS A 179 -6.74 0.31 7.86
C HIS A 179 -6.53 1.49 6.90
N GLU A 180 -5.35 2.08 6.91
CA GLU A 180 -5.06 3.24 6.06
C GLU A 180 -5.04 2.83 4.57
N LEU A 181 -4.41 1.70 4.21
CA LEU A 181 -4.42 1.23 2.83
C LEU A 181 -5.84 0.93 2.31
N ILE A 182 -6.77 0.51 3.18
CA ILE A 182 -8.19 0.35 2.86
C ILE A 182 -8.82 1.70 2.45
N HIS A 183 -8.47 2.80 3.12
CA HIS A 183 -8.85 4.14 2.66
C HIS A 183 -8.22 4.46 1.30
N GLY A 184 -6.95 4.13 1.08
CA GLY A 184 -6.27 4.33 -0.20
C GLY A 184 -6.96 3.63 -1.40
N VAL A 185 -7.43 2.40 -1.22
CA VAL A 185 -8.18 1.66 -2.27
C VAL A 185 -9.64 2.06 -2.40
N GLY A 186 -10.09 3.05 -1.63
CA GLY A 186 -11.33 3.77 -1.89
C GLY A 186 -12.40 3.65 -0.83
N PHE A 187 -12.17 2.96 0.31
CA PHE A 187 -13.13 2.94 1.42
C PHE A 187 -13.07 4.24 2.23
N LEU A 188 -13.38 5.36 1.58
CA LEU A 188 -13.37 6.70 2.16
C LEU A 188 -14.50 7.54 1.58
N SER A 189 -14.77 8.65 2.25
CA SER A 189 -15.50 9.76 1.64
C SER A 189 -14.50 10.65 0.89
N LEU A 190 -14.78 10.96 -0.37
CA LEU A 190 -14.03 11.97 -1.13
C LEU A 190 -14.48 13.40 -0.77
N MET A 191 -15.53 13.54 0.03
CA MET A 191 -15.95 14.82 0.59
C MET A 191 -15.09 15.19 1.78
N ASP A 192 -14.49 16.38 1.71
CA ASP A 192 -13.83 17.00 2.85
C ASP A 192 -14.87 17.28 3.95
N SER A 193 -14.66 16.67 5.12
CA SER A 193 -15.63 16.71 6.23
C SER A 193 -15.80 18.10 6.84
N SER A 194 -14.83 19.00 6.64
CA SER A 194 -14.84 20.37 7.15
C SER A 194 -15.60 21.33 6.23
N SER A 195 -15.38 21.22 4.93
CA SER A 195 -15.83 22.18 3.91
C SER A 195 -16.98 21.66 3.07
N GLY A 196 -17.23 20.34 3.07
CA GLY A 196 -18.20 19.68 2.21
C GLY A 196 -17.80 19.65 0.74
N VAL A 197 -16.57 20.03 0.42
CA VAL A 197 -16.05 20.06 -0.96
C VAL A 197 -15.57 18.65 -1.34
N LEU A 198 -16.00 18.16 -2.50
CA LEU A 198 -15.47 16.90 -3.06
C LEU A 198 -14.06 17.13 -3.57
N PHE A 199 -13.13 16.24 -3.23
CA PHE A 199 -11.86 16.09 -3.94
C PHE A 199 -12.11 15.65 -5.40
N PRO A 200 -11.39 16.19 -6.41
CA PRO A 200 -10.36 17.23 -6.35
C PRO A 200 -10.93 18.63 -6.66
N PHE A 201 -11.90 19.10 -5.86
CA PHE A 201 -12.45 20.46 -5.82
C PHE A 201 -13.58 20.81 -6.81
N SER A 202 -14.62 19.97 -6.95
CA SER A 202 -15.77 20.24 -7.83
C SER A 202 -17.10 20.52 -7.07
N PRO A 203 -17.77 21.68 -7.27
CA PRO A 203 -19.11 21.97 -6.74
C PRO A 203 -20.25 21.76 -7.78
N PRO A 204 -21.50 21.49 -7.37
CA PRO A 204 -21.93 20.39 -6.51
C PRO A 204 -23.02 19.55 -7.19
N VAL A 205 -22.79 18.25 -7.44
CA VAL A 205 -23.69 17.12 -7.13
C VAL A 205 -22.89 15.83 -7.37
N PHE A 206 -23.08 14.82 -6.52
CA PHE A 206 -22.84 13.38 -6.73
C PHE A 206 -21.74 12.69 -5.89
N MET A 207 -22.11 11.46 -5.54
CA MET A 207 -21.60 10.59 -4.48
C MET A 207 -20.33 9.87 -4.91
N ASP A 208 -19.40 9.66 -3.98
CA ASP A 208 -18.47 8.54 -4.09
C ASP A 208 -19.22 7.22 -3.84
N ILE A 209 -18.61 6.08 -4.16
CA ILE A 209 -19.29 4.78 -4.04
C ILE A 209 -19.75 4.47 -2.60
N PHE A 210 -19.14 5.06 -1.57
CA PHE A 210 -19.46 4.81 -0.15
C PHE A 210 -20.52 5.75 0.43
N THR A 211 -20.74 6.91 -0.18
CA THR A 211 -21.81 7.86 0.15
C THR A 211 -23.09 7.62 -0.66
N SER A 212 -23.16 6.51 -1.42
CA SER A 212 -24.25 6.17 -2.35
C SER A 212 -25.34 5.22 -1.81
N PHE A 213 -25.38 4.97 -0.50
CA PHE A 213 -26.42 4.15 0.16
C PHE A 213 -27.36 4.95 1.06
#